data_AF-A0A292YSZ7-F1
#
_entry.id   AF-A0A292YSZ7-F1
#
_cell.length_a   1.000
_cell.length_b   1.000
_cell.length_c   1.000
_cell.angle_alpha   90.00
_cell.angle_beta   90.00
_cell.angle_gamma   90.00
#
_symmetry.space_group_name_H-M   'P 1'
#
loop_
_entity.id
_entity.type
_entity.pdbx_description
1 polymer ?
#
loop_
_entity_poly.entity_id
_entity_poly.type
_entity_poly.pdbx_seq_one_letter_code
_entity_poly.pdbx_strand_id
1 'polypeptide(L)' 'MEIKYENSLPDKEEFYPLYETTGWNAKGTYTEEDLFKAISNSWHVISAYHNGKVVGFGRIISDCPSFRN' A
#
# COMPACT_ATOMS: atom_id res chain seq x y z
N MET A 1 -17.47 13.47 -6.29
CA MET A 1 -16.29 12.59 -6.39
C MET A 1 -16.49 11.48 -5.39
N GLU A 2 -16.75 10.26 -5.85
CA GLU A 2 -16.89 9.09 -4.98
C GLU A 2 -15.51 8.41 -4.86
N ILE A 3 -15.06 8.23 -3.63
CA ILE A 3 -13.85 7.47 -3.31
C ILE A 3 -14.32 6.22 -2.58
N LYS A 4 -13.95 5.06 -3.09
CA LYS A 4 -14.24 3.77 -2.45
C LYS A 4 -13.05 3.39 -1.60
N TYR A 5 -13.31 3.02 -0.35
CA TYR A 5 -12.27 2.56 0.56
C TYR A 5 -12.41 1.06 0.74
N GLU A 6 -11.31 0.34 0.54
CA GLU A 6 -11.25 -1.10 0.73
C GLU A 6 -10.11 -1.47 1.67
N ASN A 7 -10.35 -2.38 2.61
CA ASN A 7 -9.34 -2.89 3.52
C ASN A 7 -8.55 -4.06 2.89
N SER A 8 -8.22 -3.91 1.61
CA SER A 8 -7.53 -4.88 0.77
C SER A 8 -6.19 -4.31 0.31
N LEU A 9 -5.25 -5.20 0.02
CA LEU A 9 -4.01 -4.82 -0.64
C LEU A 9 -4.33 -4.44 -2.09
N PRO A 10 -3.85 -3.29 -2.57
CA PRO A 10 -3.93 -2.96 -3.99
C PRO A 10 -2.93 -3.84 -4.76
N ASP A 11 -3.13 -3.95 -6.07
CA ASP A 11 -2.16 -4.63 -6.91
C ASP A 11 -0.81 -3.88 -6.88
N LYS A 12 0.28 -4.64 -6.90
CA LYS A 12 1.65 -4.10 -6.91
C LYS A 12 1.87 -3.06 -8.03
N GLU A 13 1.26 -3.33 -9.18
CA GLU A 13 1.30 -2.52 -10.40
C GLU A 13 0.56 -1.19 -10.24
N GLU A 14 -0.43 -1.11 -9.33
CA GLU A 14 -1.13 0.12 -8.99
C GLU A 14 -0.47 0.87 -7.82
N PHE A 15 0.11 0.13 -6.87
CA PHE A 15 0.76 0.70 -5.70
C PHE A 15 2.09 1.39 -6.03
N TYR A 16 2.90 0.77 -6.90
CA TYR A 16 4.24 1.27 -7.20
C TYR A 16 4.22 2.66 -7.85
N PRO A 17 3.39 2.95 -8.86
CA PRO A 17 3.26 4.30 -9.41
C PRO A 17 2.79 5.31 -8.37
N LEU A 18 1.83 4.95 -7.51
CA LEU A 18 1.37 5.82 -6.43
C LEU A 18 2.52 6.18 -5.49
N TYR A 19 3.34 5.19 -5.10
CA TYR A 19 4.51 5.41 -4.25
C TYR A 19 5.57 6.29 -4.95
N GLU A 20 5.82 6.09 -6.24
CA GLU A 20 6.75 6.94 -7.00
C GLU A 20 6.32 8.41 -7.04
N THR A 21 5.01 8.70 -7.14
CA THR A 21 4.52 10.10 -7.14
C THR A 21 4.82 10.87 -5.85
N THR A 22 5.07 10.16 -4.74
CA THR A 22 5.44 10.79 -3.46
C THR A 22 6.90 11.24 -3.42
N GLY A 23 7.73 10.77 -4.35
CA GLY A 23 9.17 10.99 -4.33
C GLY A 23 9.91 10.23 -3.22
N TRP A 24 9.23 9.37 -2.44
CA TRP A 24 9.86 8.62 -1.34
C TRP A 24 10.87 7.58 -1.85
N ASN A 25 10.75 7.12 -3.10
CA ASN A 25 11.75 6.27 -3.76
C ASN A 25 12.73 7.04 -4.66
N ALA A 26 12.99 8.33 -4.41
CA ALA A 26 13.87 9.12 -5.29
C ALA A 26 15.30 8.55 -5.47
N LYS A 27 15.73 7.66 -4.57
CA LYS A 27 17.03 6.96 -4.64
C LYS A 27 16.94 5.55 -5.24
N GLY A 28 15.76 5.10 -5.68
CA GLY A 28 15.55 3.76 -6.23
C GLY A 28 15.96 2.64 -5.28
N THR A 29 15.84 2.87 -3.96
CA THR A 29 16.38 1.96 -2.93
C THR A 29 15.51 0.74 -2.73
N TYR A 30 14.22 0.83 -3.09
CA TYR A 30 13.25 -0.26 -2.91
C TYR A 30 12.68 -0.69 -4.24
N THR A 31 12.64 -2.00 -4.47
CA THR A 31 11.96 -2.59 -5.63
C THR A 31 10.44 -2.62 -5.42
N GLU A 32 9.69 -2.78 -6.50
CA GLU A 32 8.23 -3.03 -6.43
C GLU A 32 7.90 -4.19 -5.50
N GLU A 33 8.70 -5.26 -5.54
CA GLU A 33 8.54 -6.45 -4.73
C GLU A 33 8.80 -6.19 -3.25
N ASP A 34 9.84 -5.41 -2.91
CA ASP A 34 10.14 -5.01 -1.53
C ASP A 34 9.01 -4.18 -0.93
N LEU A 35 8.52 -3.22 -1.71
CA LEU A 35 7.42 -2.34 -1.33
C LEU A 35 6.12 -3.14 -1.12
N PHE A 36 5.80 -4.05 -2.04
CA PHE A 36 4.64 -4.94 -1.93
C PHE A 36 4.74 -5.87 -0.71
N LYS A 37 5.93 -6.44 -0.47
CA LYS A 37 6.19 -7.28 0.70
C LYS A 37 6.06 -6.50 2.02
N ALA A 38 6.47 -5.23 2.04
CA ALA A 38 6.36 -4.38 3.21
C ALA A 38 4.90 -4.06 3.56
N ILE A 39 4.07 -3.75 2.57
CA ILE A 39 2.63 -3.49 2.81
C ILE A 39 1.87 -4.77 3.17
N SER A 40 2.26 -5.93 2.61
CA SER A 40 1.66 -7.24 2.91
C SER A 40 1.88 -7.70 4.36
N ASN A 41 2.95 -7.21 5.01
CA ASN A 41 3.24 -7.50 6.42
C ASN A 41 2.71 -6.44 7.38
N SER A 42 1.82 -5.55 6.93
CA SER A 42 1.19 -4.56 7.79
C SER A 42 0.05 -5.18 8.61
N TRP A 43 -0.24 -4.61 9.78
CA TRP A 43 -1.31 -5.07 10.65
C TRP A 43 -2.70 -4.74 10.08
N HIS A 44 -2.81 -3.57 9.45
CA HIS A 44 -4.00 -3.16 8.73
C HIS A 44 -3.61 -2.32 7.52
N VAL A 45 -4.38 -2.44 6.45
CA VAL A 45 -4.18 -1.68 5.20
C VAL A 45 -5.53 -1.14 4.72
N ILE A 46 -5.49 0.01 4.07
CA ILE A 46 -6.64 0.63 3.44
C ILE A 46 -6.23 1.25 2.10
N SER A 47 -6.99 0.93 1.07
CA SER A 47 -6.79 1.38 -0.30
C SER A 47 -7.96 2.28 -0.69
N ALA A 48 -7.65 3.48 -1.17
CA ALA A 48 -8.63 4.44 -1.65
C ALA A 48 -8.67 4.38 -3.18
N TYR A 49 -9.81 3.99 -3.73
CA TYR A 49 -10.04 3.86 -5.16
C TYR A 49 -10.92 4.99 -5.69
N HIS A 50 -10.53 5.57 -6.82
CA HIS A 50 -11.34 6.51 -7.57
C HIS A 50 -11.42 6.05 -9.02
N ASN A 51 -12.63 5.86 -9.54
CA ASN A 51 -12.88 5.32 -10.90
C ASN A 51 -12.13 4.02 -11.20
N GLY A 52 -12.00 3.14 -10.20
CA GLY A 52 -11.32 1.86 -10.34
C GLY A 52 -9.78 1.93 -10.34
N LYS A 53 -9.20 3.09 -10.01
CA LYS A 53 -7.75 3.26 -9.83
C LYS A 53 -7.43 3.61 -8.38
N VAL A 54 -6.34 3.06 -7.84
CA VAL A 54 -5.87 3.45 -6.52
C VAL A 54 -5.35 4.89 -6.55
N VAL A 55 -5.87 5.75 -5.67
CA VAL A 55 -5.48 7.17 -5.52
C VAL A 55 -4.88 7.47 -4.16
N GLY A 56 -4.94 6.51 -3.24
CA GLY A 56 -4.35 6.65 -1.91
C GLY A 56 -4.19 5.29 -1.25
N PHE A 57 -3.15 5.18 -0.44
CA PHE A 57 -2.87 3.96 0.32
C PHE A 57 -2.48 4.34 1.75
N GLY A 58 -3.08 3.68 2.72
CA GLY A 58 -2.80 3.82 4.14
C GLY A 58 -2.43 2.47 4.74
N ARG A 59 -1.48 2.47 5.65
CA ARG A 59 -1.13 1.27 6.44
C ARG A 59 -0.95 1.61 7.90
N ILE A 60 -1.27 0.64 8.74
CA ILE A 60 -0.98 0.65 10.17
C ILE A 60 -0.04 -0.51 10.45
N ILE A 61 1.08 -0.19 11.09
CA ILE A 61 2.05 -1.14 11.60
C ILE A 61 1.92 -1.10 13.13
N SER A 62 1.93 -2.26 13.76
CA SER A 62 1.86 -2.39 15.21
C SER A 62 2.74 -3.56 15.64
N ASP A 63 3.45 -3.40 16.74
CA ASP A 63 4.30 -4.45 17.34
C ASP A 63 3.49 -5.51 18.09
N CYS A 64 2.15 -5.47 17.97
CA CYS A 64 1.28 -6.48 18.56
C CYS A 64 1.74 -7.88 18.12
N PRO A 65 1.96 -8.83 19.04
CA PRO A 65 2.37 -10.18 18.68
C PRO A 65 1.24 -10.77 17.87
N SER A 66 1.40 -10.81 16.55
CA SER A 66 0.45 -11.41 15.67
C SER A 66 0.47 -12.91 15.95
N PHE A 67 -0.51 -13.40 16.72
CA PHE A 67 -0.96 -14.79 16.65
C PHE A 67 -1.46 -15.04 15.22
N ARG A 68 -0.53 -15.23 14.29
CA ARG A 68 -0.80 -15.79 12.96
C ARG A 68 -0.76 -17.31 13.14
N ASN A 69 -1.95 -17.91 13.27
CA ASN A 69 -2.15 -19.35 13.09
C ASN A 69 -1.93 -19.72 11.62
#